data_AF-A0A2W4Z2L0-F1
#
_entry.id   AF-A0A2W4Z2L0-F1
#
_cell.length_a   1.000
_cell.length_b   1.000
_cell.length_c   1.000
_cell.angle_alpha   90.00
_cell.angle_beta   90.00
_cell.angle_gamma   90.00
#
_symmetry.space_group_name_H-M   'P 1'
#
loop_
_entity.id
_entity.type
_entity.pdbx_description
1 polymer ?
#
loop_
_entity_poly.entity_id
_entity_poly.type
_entity_poly.pdbx_seq_one_letter_code
_entity_poly.pdbx_strand_id
1 'polypeptide(L)'
;MSAAAYARGPAIAAGFVFAALWGGSTYYLFANSNEDWFTAVLVMLIFGIALSGLAWLLTRGAAAPVIEVKRPALESGAVLAYLAIVYAVLFLGYGMTWARSIAEPQTQEVVVLALKLAVHVVLPALLLLALGARIAPLLQAGLSGRKFWRTLIVLGLIILGLLAVISPSLRNIAATGAGIEVLAWAAPATMIWMSLEAGLTEEFLFRGVLQTRLGAFLRSGVAGVFITSILFGVAHAPGLFFRGGPEVDGWSTDPLQVIAYTIAVLAPMGLLFGLIYARTKSLLLVVLLHALVDVLPNMSEFISIWA
;
A
#
# COMPACT_ATOMS: atom_id res chain seq x y z
N MET A 1 0.95 23.86 -20.96
CA MET A 1 -0.50 23.61 -20.75
C MET A 1 -0.89 24.28 -19.45
N SER A 2 -1.81 25.26 -19.50
CA SER A 2 -2.33 25.95 -18.33
C SER A 2 -2.98 24.94 -17.37
N ALA A 3 -3.08 25.31 -16.09
CA ALA A 3 -3.74 24.52 -15.05
C ALA A 3 -5.18 24.19 -15.49
N ALA A 4 -5.34 23.04 -16.18
CA ALA A 4 -6.64 22.52 -16.55
C ALA A 4 -7.43 22.38 -15.27
N ALA A 5 -8.58 23.04 -15.19
CA ALA A 5 -9.54 22.85 -14.13
C ALA A 5 -9.79 21.35 -14.02
N TYR A 6 -9.26 20.73 -12.95
CA TYR A 6 -9.45 19.32 -12.69
C TYR A 6 -10.96 19.03 -12.71
N ALA A 7 -11.38 18.08 -13.54
CA ALA A 7 -12.78 17.81 -13.74
C ALA A 7 -13.37 17.27 -12.42
N ARG A 8 -14.33 17.99 -11.84
CA ARG A 8 -15.03 17.58 -10.62
C ARG A 8 -15.84 16.30 -10.84
N GLY A 9 -16.37 16.11 -12.05
CA GLY A 9 -17.19 14.94 -12.42
C GLY A 9 -16.51 13.60 -12.15
N PRO A 10 -15.32 13.31 -12.73
CA PRO A 10 -14.59 12.07 -12.47
C PRO A 10 -14.25 11.84 -11.00
N ALA A 11 -13.93 12.90 -10.24
CA ALA A 11 -13.65 12.79 -8.81
C ALA A 11 -14.89 12.34 -8.03
N ILE A 12 -16.05 12.96 -8.29
CA ILE A 12 -17.32 12.61 -7.65
C ILE A 12 -17.73 11.19 -8.01
N ALA A 13 -17.66 10.82 -9.29
CA ALA A 13 -17.99 9.48 -9.76
C ALA A 13 -17.10 8.41 -9.10
N ALA A 14 -15.78 8.62 -9.06
CA ALA A 14 -14.85 7.70 -8.42
C ALA A 14 -15.07 7.59 -6.90
N GLY A 15 -15.44 8.70 -6.24
CA GLY A 15 -15.82 8.71 -4.83
C GLY A 15 -17.09 7.88 -4.57
N PHE A 16 -18.11 7.99 -5.41
CA PHE A 16 -19.31 7.14 -5.31
C PHE A 16 -19.00 5.68 -5.59
N VAL A 17 -18.16 5.37 -6.59
CA VAL A 17 -17.73 3.98 -6.87
C VAL A 17 -16.99 3.41 -5.66
N PHE A 18 -16.07 4.17 -5.06
CA PHE A 18 -15.37 3.76 -3.85
C PHE A 18 -16.33 3.49 -2.69
N ALA A 19 -17.23 4.44 -2.40
CA ALA A 19 -18.21 4.30 -1.33
C ALA A 19 -19.15 3.11 -1.54
N ALA A 20 -19.59 2.87 -2.78
CA ALA A 20 -20.45 1.74 -3.13
C ALA A 20 -19.72 0.39 -2.98
N LEU A 21 -18.49 0.28 -3.47
CA LEU A 21 -17.71 -0.96 -3.37
C LEU A 21 -17.28 -1.26 -1.94
N TRP A 22 -16.80 -0.25 -1.20
CA TRP A 22 -16.47 -0.39 0.22
C TRP A 22 -17.71 -0.72 1.05
N GLY A 23 -18.79 0.05 0.89
CA GLY A 23 -20.04 -0.16 1.63
C GLY A 23 -20.69 -1.51 1.32
N GLY A 24 -20.71 -1.92 0.05
CA GLY A 24 -21.18 -3.24 -0.37
C GLY A 24 -20.34 -4.37 0.19
N SER A 25 -19.01 -4.22 0.23
CA SER A 25 -18.10 -5.21 0.80
C SER A 25 -18.27 -5.34 2.31
N THR A 26 -18.32 -4.22 3.04
CA THR A 26 -18.58 -4.20 4.48
C THR A 26 -19.95 -4.79 4.82
N TYR A 27 -20.99 -4.45 4.05
CA TYR A 27 -22.32 -5.03 4.22
C TYR A 27 -22.32 -6.54 3.94
N TYR A 28 -21.61 -6.99 2.91
CA TYR A 28 -21.48 -8.42 2.61
C TYR A 28 -20.81 -9.18 3.75
N LEU A 29 -19.72 -8.67 4.33
CA LEU A 29 -19.08 -9.27 5.51
C LEU A 29 -20.05 -9.36 6.69
N PHE A 30 -20.80 -8.28 6.94
CA PHE A 30 -21.83 -8.23 7.99
C PHE A 30 -22.94 -9.27 7.76
N ALA A 31 -23.47 -9.34 6.53
CA ALA A 31 -24.58 -10.23 6.18
C ALA A 31 -24.21 -11.72 6.29
N ASN A 32 -22.93 -12.06 6.16
CA ASN A 32 -22.41 -13.42 6.30
C ASN A 32 -21.89 -13.72 7.72
N SER A 33 -22.26 -12.90 8.71
CA SER A 33 -21.84 -13.04 10.12
C SER A 33 -20.33 -13.11 10.33
N ASN A 34 -19.54 -12.53 9.42
CA ASN A 34 -18.09 -12.38 9.62
C ASN A 34 -17.82 -11.10 10.40
N GLU A 35 -17.26 -11.23 11.61
CA GLU A 35 -16.94 -10.14 12.53
C GLU A 35 -15.98 -9.07 11.94
N ASP A 36 -15.28 -9.37 10.84
CA ASP A 36 -14.40 -8.45 10.11
C ASP A 36 -15.10 -7.17 9.61
N TRP A 37 -16.44 -7.17 9.49
CA TRP A 37 -17.18 -5.96 9.12
C TRP A 37 -16.93 -4.80 10.10
N PHE A 38 -16.76 -5.11 11.40
CA PHE A 38 -16.50 -4.10 12.42
C PHE A 38 -15.09 -3.53 12.26
N THR A 39 -14.11 -4.40 12.03
CA THR A 39 -12.73 -4.02 11.69
C THR A 39 -12.70 -3.11 10.46
N ALA A 40 -13.44 -3.44 9.41
CA ALA A 40 -13.55 -2.61 8.21
C ALA A 40 -14.08 -1.20 8.50
N VAL A 41 -15.10 -1.07 9.34
CA VAL A 41 -15.64 0.25 9.75
C VAL A 41 -14.59 1.02 10.55
N LEU A 42 -13.92 0.40 11.53
CA LEU A 42 -12.87 1.05 12.31
C LEU A 42 -11.70 1.51 11.43
N VAL A 43 -11.24 0.66 10.52
CA VAL A 43 -10.14 0.97 9.61
C VAL A 43 -10.51 2.10 8.65
N MET A 44 -11.75 2.14 8.15
CA MET A 44 -12.24 3.28 7.39
C MET A 44 -12.25 4.58 8.21
N LEU A 45 -12.79 4.54 9.44
CA LEU A 45 -12.85 5.72 10.31
C LEU A 45 -11.45 6.25 10.64
N ILE A 46 -10.51 5.36 10.96
CA ILE A 46 -9.14 5.71 11.34
C ILE A 46 -8.33 6.13 10.11
N PHE A 47 -8.12 5.24 9.15
CA PHE A 47 -7.20 5.47 8.03
C PHE A 47 -7.87 6.26 6.89
N GLY A 48 -9.08 5.85 6.51
CA GLY A 48 -9.82 6.47 5.40
C GLY A 48 -10.29 7.90 5.68
N ILE A 49 -10.61 8.22 6.94
CA ILE A 49 -11.18 9.52 7.33
C ILE A 49 -10.23 10.31 8.26
N ALA A 50 -9.97 9.85 9.48
CA ALA A 50 -9.28 10.64 10.51
C ALA A 50 -7.82 10.95 10.13
N LEU A 51 -7.02 9.92 9.84
CA LEU A 51 -5.62 10.09 9.44
C LEU A 51 -5.50 10.72 8.06
N SER A 52 -6.43 10.45 7.14
CA SER A 52 -6.48 11.12 5.83
C SER A 52 -6.75 12.63 5.97
N GLY A 53 -7.68 13.02 6.85
CA GLY A 53 -7.94 14.41 7.19
C GLY A 53 -6.74 15.09 7.86
N LEU A 54 -6.10 14.42 8.80
CA LEU A 54 -4.87 14.92 9.44
C LEU A 54 -3.71 15.05 8.44
N ALA A 55 -3.52 14.06 7.56
CA ALA A 55 -2.54 14.10 6.50
C ALA A 55 -2.78 15.28 5.54
N TRP A 56 -4.04 15.56 5.20
CA TRP A 56 -4.40 16.74 4.42
C TRP A 56 -4.00 18.04 5.13
N LEU A 57 -4.28 18.17 6.43
CA LEU A 57 -3.88 19.32 7.24
C LEU A 57 -2.35 19.49 7.29
N LEU A 58 -1.62 18.40 7.55
CA LEU A 58 -0.16 18.39 7.67
C LEU A 58 0.54 18.71 6.34
N THR A 59 -0.09 18.39 5.21
CA THR A 59 0.44 18.63 3.86
C THR A 59 -0.17 19.88 3.18
N ARG A 60 -0.89 20.71 3.94
CA ARG A 60 -1.45 21.97 3.44
C ARG A 60 -0.34 22.90 2.92
N GLY A 61 -0.56 23.43 1.71
CA GLY A 61 0.43 24.25 1.01
C GLY A 61 1.67 23.49 0.55
N ALA A 62 1.63 22.16 0.44
CA ALA A 62 2.65 21.42 -0.31
C ALA A 62 2.52 21.72 -1.80
N ALA A 63 3.63 22.10 -2.43
CA ALA A 63 3.75 22.33 -3.87
C ALA A 63 4.28 21.04 -4.52
N ALA A 64 3.37 20.12 -4.82
CA ALA A 64 3.74 18.83 -5.39
C ALA A 64 4.18 19.01 -6.86
N PRO A 65 5.33 18.45 -7.28
CA PRO A 65 5.75 18.49 -8.67
C PRO A 65 4.74 17.81 -9.59
N VAL A 66 4.61 18.30 -10.82
CA VAL A 66 3.75 17.68 -11.84
C VAL A 66 4.50 16.51 -12.47
N ILE A 67 3.88 15.33 -12.47
CA ILE A 67 4.37 14.15 -13.19
C ILE A 67 3.62 14.11 -14.52
N GLU A 68 4.34 14.34 -15.62
CA GLU A 68 3.77 14.29 -16.97
C GLU A 68 3.56 12.83 -17.41
N VAL A 69 2.35 12.53 -17.87
CA VAL A 69 1.98 11.24 -18.48
C VAL A 69 1.60 11.53 -19.93
N LYS A 70 2.47 11.13 -20.87
CA LYS A 70 2.34 11.51 -22.28
C LYS A 70 1.19 10.80 -22.96
N ARG A 71 0.97 9.53 -22.62
CA ARG A 71 -0.06 8.68 -23.25
C ARG A 71 -0.94 8.05 -22.18
N PRO A 72 -1.80 8.83 -21.48
CA PRO A 72 -2.49 8.36 -20.29
C PRO A 72 -3.31 7.08 -20.50
N ALA A 73 -4.07 6.97 -21.59
CA ALA A 73 -4.88 5.79 -21.87
C ALA A 73 -4.02 4.53 -22.10
N LEU A 74 -2.98 4.63 -22.92
CA LEU A 74 -2.07 3.52 -23.23
C LEU A 74 -1.27 3.10 -22.01
N GLU A 75 -0.67 4.06 -21.29
CA GLU A 75 0.11 3.78 -20.08
C GLU A 75 -0.76 3.17 -18.97
N SER A 76 -1.98 3.71 -18.73
CA SER A 76 -2.93 3.11 -17.80
C SER A 76 -3.32 1.70 -18.20
N GLY A 77 -3.69 1.48 -19.47
CA GLY A 77 -4.06 0.15 -19.97
C GLY A 77 -2.93 -0.87 -19.83
N ALA A 78 -1.70 -0.48 -20.16
CA ALA A 78 -0.53 -1.34 -20.02
C ALA A 78 -0.22 -1.69 -18.57
N VAL A 79 -0.31 -0.72 -17.64
CA VAL A 79 -0.09 -0.99 -16.21
C VAL A 79 -1.22 -1.86 -15.63
N LEU A 80 -2.48 -1.66 -16.04
CA LEU A 80 -3.58 -2.54 -15.62
C LEU A 80 -3.41 -3.96 -16.15
N ALA A 81 -2.99 -4.12 -17.42
CA ALA A 81 -2.67 -5.44 -17.98
C ALA A 81 -1.49 -6.09 -17.25
N TYR A 82 -0.46 -5.31 -16.88
CA TYR A 82 0.65 -5.76 -16.05
C TYR A 82 0.17 -6.27 -14.69
N LEU A 83 -0.72 -5.53 -14.01
CA LEU A 83 -1.28 -5.93 -12.73
C LEU A 83 -2.10 -7.23 -12.84
N ALA A 84 -2.92 -7.36 -13.88
CA ALA A 84 -3.76 -8.53 -14.08
C ALA A 84 -2.95 -9.78 -14.45
N ILE A 85 -1.98 -9.66 -15.36
CA ILE A 85 -1.28 -10.81 -15.94
C ILE A 85 0.02 -11.10 -15.19
N VAL A 86 0.93 -10.13 -15.14
CA VAL A 86 2.26 -10.35 -14.58
C VAL A 86 2.20 -10.43 -13.06
N TYR A 87 1.52 -9.47 -12.43
CA TYR A 87 1.46 -9.43 -10.97
C TYR A 87 0.53 -10.50 -10.40
N ALA A 88 -0.75 -10.50 -10.75
CA ALA A 88 -1.73 -11.38 -10.11
C ALA A 88 -1.58 -12.85 -10.48
N VAL A 89 -1.22 -13.18 -11.73
CA VAL A 89 -1.08 -14.58 -12.18
C VAL A 89 0.35 -15.07 -12.04
N LEU A 90 1.32 -14.43 -12.70
CA LEU A 90 2.69 -14.96 -12.75
C LEU A 90 3.41 -14.81 -11.40
N PHE A 91 3.41 -13.60 -10.83
CA PHE A 91 4.14 -13.34 -9.61
C PHE A 91 3.44 -13.92 -8.38
N LEU A 92 2.17 -13.57 -8.11
CA LEU A 92 1.48 -14.10 -6.94
C LEU A 92 1.22 -15.62 -7.05
N GLY A 93 0.90 -16.13 -8.25
CA GLY A 93 0.66 -17.56 -8.44
C GLY A 93 1.94 -18.40 -8.41
N TYR A 94 2.86 -18.15 -9.33
CA TYR A 94 4.04 -19.02 -9.51
C TYR A 94 5.27 -18.50 -8.77
N GLY A 95 5.60 -17.21 -8.91
CA GLY A 95 6.81 -16.62 -8.35
C GLY A 95 6.87 -16.71 -6.83
N MET A 96 5.79 -16.31 -6.14
CA MET A 96 5.71 -16.35 -4.68
C MET A 96 5.63 -17.77 -4.13
N THR A 97 4.93 -18.69 -4.80
CA THR A 97 4.87 -20.10 -4.40
C THR A 97 6.26 -20.73 -4.48
N TRP A 98 6.98 -20.48 -5.57
CA TRP A 98 8.37 -20.93 -5.70
C TRP A 98 9.27 -20.34 -4.62
N ALA A 99 9.25 -19.01 -4.43
CA ALA A 99 10.09 -18.35 -3.44
C ALA A 99 9.85 -18.87 -2.02
N ARG A 100 8.57 -19.09 -1.65
CA ARG A 100 8.17 -19.62 -0.33
C ARG A 100 8.42 -21.12 -0.17
N SER A 101 8.86 -21.82 -1.22
CA SER A 101 9.29 -23.23 -1.13
C SER A 101 10.77 -23.40 -0.71
N ILE A 102 11.52 -22.30 -0.63
CA ILE A 102 12.92 -22.30 -0.19
C ILE A 102 12.97 -22.61 1.30
N ALA A 103 13.68 -23.66 1.69
CA ALA A 103 13.65 -24.17 3.07
C ALA A 103 14.41 -23.29 4.09
N GLU A 104 15.46 -22.58 3.65
CA GLU A 104 16.27 -21.72 4.53
C GLU A 104 15.58 -20.36 4.70
N PRO A 105 15.14 -19.96 5.92
CA PRO A 105 14.31 -18.77 6.12
C PRO A 105 14.98 -17.46 5.68
N GLN A 106 16.27 -17.26 5.98
CA GLN A 106 16.99 -16.04 5.59
C GLN A 106 17.07 -15.91 4.07
N THR A 107 17.43 -17.01 3.39
CA THR A 107 17.51 -17.05 1.92
C THR A 107 16.13 -16.86 1.30
N GLN A 108 15.09 -17.47 1.87
CA GLN A 108 13.71 -17.28 1.45
C GLN A 108 13.32 -15.80 1.49
N GLU A 109 13.55 -15.11 2.60
CA GLU A 109 13.20 -13.68 2.75
C GLU A 109 13.97 -12.78 1.78
N VAL A 110 15.27 -13.02 1.58
CA VAL A 110 16.07 -12.27 0.59
C VAL A 110 15.56 -12.48 -0.83
N VAL A 111 15.19 -13.73 -1.20
CA VAL A 111 14.64 -14.04 -2.52
C VAL A 111 13.26 -13.39 -2.70
N VAL A 112 12.39 -13.45 -1.68
CA VAL A 112 11.08 -12.77 -1.72
C VAL A 112 11.24 -11.27 -1.92
N LEU A 113 12.14 -10.62 -1.16
CA LEU A 113 12.43 -9.20 -1.33
C LEU A 113 12.95 -8.89 -2.74
N ALA A 114 13.91 -9.67 -3.25
CA ALA A 114 14.47 -9.48 -4.58
C ALA A 114 13.41 -9.60 -5.68
N LEU A 115 12.53 -10.62 -5.59
CA LEU A 115 11.42 -10.78 -6.53
C LEU A 115 10.40 -9.65 -6.41
N LYS A 116 10.05 -9.23 -5.18
CA LYS A 116 9.15 -8.10 -4.97
C LYS A 116 9.72 -6.83 -5.59
N LEU A 117 11.01 -6.52 -5.39
CA LEU A 117 11.66 -5.37 -6.02
C LEU A 117 11.67 -5.47 -7.55
N ALA A 118 11.96 -6.66 -8.09
CA ALA A 118 11.92 -6.89 -9.53
C ALA A 118 10.51 -6.63 -10.12
N VAL A 119 9.47 -7.21 -9.52
CA VAL A 119 8.10 -7.15 -10.03
C VAL A 119 7.39 -5.82 -9.70
N HIS A 120 7.70 -5.18 -8.58
CA HIS A 120 7.00 -3.94 -8.22
C HIS A 120 7.74 -2.68 -8.65
N VAL A 121 9.06 -2.73 -8.80
CA VAL A 121 9.87 -1.55 -9.12
C VAL A 121 10.49 -1.66 -10.51
N VAL A 122 11.30 -2.70 -10.75
CA VAL A 122 12.10 -2.80 -11.98
C VAL A 122 11.23 -3.01 -13.21
N LEU A 123 10.37 -4.03 -13.23
CA LEU A 123 9.53 -4.35 -14.39
C LEU A 123 8.53 -3.23 -14.73
N PRO A 124 7.82 -2.60 -13.78
CA PRO A 124 6.98 -1.45 -14.07
C PRO A 124 7.78 -0.25 -14.60
N ALA A 125 8.99 0.00 -14.08
CA ALA A 125 9.86 1.04 -14.61
C ALA A 125 10.29 0.74 -16.06
N LEU A 126 10.68 -0.50 -16.36
CA LEU A 126 11.04 -0.94 -17.72
C LEU A 126 9.85 -0.84 -18.68
N LEU A 127 8.65 -1.25 -18.25
CA LEU A 127 7.42 -1.10 -19.02
C LEU A 127 7.18 0.37 -19.39
N LEU A 128 7.29 1.27 -18.41
CA LEU A 128 7.12 2.70 -18.63
C LEU A 128 8.19 3.30 -19.55
N LEU A 129 9.45 2.87 -19.42
CA LEU A 129 10.53 3.27 -20.32
C LEU A 129 10.27 2.79 -21.76
N ALA A 130 9.79 1.56 -21.94
CA ALA A 130 9.38 1.03 -23.24
C ALA A 130 8.21 1.82 -23.85
N LEU A 131 7.34 2.36 -22.99
CA LEU A 131 6.27 3.30 -23.37
C LEU A 131 6.77 4.76 -23.45
N GLY A 132 8.07 5.02 -23.45
CA GLY A 132 8.65 6.35 -23.65
C GLY A 132 8.39 7.35 -22.51
N ALA A 133 7.99 6.86 -21.33
CA ALA A 133 7.83 7.66 -20.13
C ALA A 133 9.18 7.88 -19.42
N ARG A 134 9.25 8.93 -18.59
CA ARG A 134 10.44 9.22 -17.77
C ARG A 134 10.22 8.68 -16.36
N ILE A 135 11.22 7.97 -15.82
CA ILE A 135 11.14 7.38 -14.47
C ILE A 135 11.62 8.34 -13.38
N ALA A 136 12.60 9.20 -13.68
CA ALA A 136 13.15 10.14 -12.70
C ALA A 136 12.10 10.97 -11.94
N PRO A 137 11.01 11.47 -12.57
CA PRO A 137 9.94 12.16 -11.84
C PRO A 137 9.21 11.31 -10.78
N LEU A 138 9.20 9.98 -10.92
CA LEU A 138 8.55 9.06 -9.97
C LEU A 138 9.40 8.83 -8.71
N LEU A 139 10.72 8.98 -8.83
CA LEU A 139 11.69 8.78 -7.75
C LEU A 139 11.96 10.05 -6.94
N GLN A 140 11.27 11.15 -7.26
CA GLN A 140 11.47 12.40 -6.54
C GLN A 140 10.99 12.27 -5.09
N ALA A 141 11.75 12.90 -4.19
CA ALA A 141 11.35 13.03 -2.78
C ALA A 141 10.15 13.96 -2.60
N GLY A 142 9.76 14.75 -3.61
CA GLY A 142 8.58 15.63 -3.60
C GLY A 142 8.60 16.68 -2.50
N LEU A 143 8.04 16.34 -1.33
CA LEU A 143 8.03 17.16 -0.12
C LEU A 143 9.39 17.09 0.57
N SER A 144 9.95 18.25 0.92
CA SER A 144 11.25 18.35 1.61
C SER A 144 11.18 19.21 2.87
N GLY A 145 12.24 19.17 3.67
CA GLY A 145 12.43 20.01 4.84
C GLY A 145 11.42 19.77 5.97
N ARG A 146 11.05 20.83 6.69
CA ARG A 146 10.22 20.75 7.91
C ARG A 146 8.86 20.07 7.69
N LYS A 147 8.23 20.27 6.53
CA LYS A 147 6.91 19.66 6.25
C LYS A 147 7.00 18.14 6.11
N PHE A 148 8.05 17.64 5.46
CA PHE A 148 8.30 16.20 5.34
C PHE A 148 8.41 15.56 6.73
N TRP A 149 9.35 16.05 7.53
CA TRP A 149 9.61 15.49 8.87
C TRP A 149 8.41 15.63 9.80
N ARG A 150 7.71 16.76 9.78
CA ARG A 150 6.49 16.94 10.58
C ARG A 150 5.42 15.91 10.21
N THR A 151 5.16 15.70 8.91
CA THR A 151 4.16 14.72 8.48
C THR A 151 4.58 13.29 8.86
N LEU A 152 5.84 12.94 8.62
CA LEU A 152 6.38 11.63 8.96
C LEU A 152 6.31 11.35 10.48
N ILE A 153 6.79 12.28 11.31
CA ILE A 153 6.82 12.10 12.76
C ILE A 153 5.40 12.05 13.34
N VAL A 154 4.53 12.99 12.98
CA VAL A 154 3.18 13.04 13.57
C VAL A 154 2.36 11.83 13.18
N LEU A 155 2.29 11.49 11.89
CA LEU A 155 1.53 10.32 11.46
C LEU A 155 2.20 9.02 11.91
N GLY A 156 3.53 8.96 11.86
CA GLY A 156 4.30 7.79 12.29
C GLY A 156 4.10 7.46 13.77
N LEU A 157 4.16 8.44 14.65
CA LEU A 157 3.88 8.24 16.08
C LEU A 157 2.45 7.78 16.34
N ILE A 158 1.47 8.33 15.61
CA ILE A 158 0.07 7.90 15.73
C ILE A 158 -0.09 6.46 15.24
N ILE A 159 0.48 6.10 14.08
CA ILE A 159 0.41 4.74 13.52
C ILE A 159 1.05 3.74 14.49
N LEU A 160 2.27 4.01 14.97
CA LEU A 160 2.93 3.14 15.94
C LEU A 160 2.15 3.02 17.25
N GLY A 161 1.59 4.13 17.74
CA GLY A 161 0.75 4.13 18.95
C GLY A 161 -0.54 3.32 18.77
N LEU A 162 -1.19 3.43 17.61
CA LEU A 162 -2.37 2.61 17.28
C LEU A 162 -2.03 1.14 17.22
N LEU A 163 -0.94 0.76 16.52
CA LEU A 163 -0.50 -0.63 16.42
C LEU A 163 -0.09 -1.20 17.76
N ALA A 164 0.56 -0.42 18.62
CA ALA A 164 0.91 -0.82 19.97
C ALA A 164 -0.30 -1.20 20.84
N VAL A 165 -1.48 -0.63 20.55
CA VAL A 165 -2.71 -0.82 21.34
C VAL A 165 -3.65 -1.84 20.71
N ILE A 166 -3.86 -1.76 19.39
CA ILE A 166 -4.92 -2.49 18.69
C ILE A 166 -4.40 -3.82 18.14
N SER A 167 -3.11 -3.92 17.81
CA SER A 167 -2.53 -5.14 17.25
C SER A 167 -1.87 -6.02 18.31
N PRO A 168 -1.74 -7.35 18.10
CA PRO A 168 -1.01 -8.24 18.99
C PRO A 168 0.52 -8.04 18.93
N SER A 169 1.02 -7.14 18.08
CA SER A 169 2.45 -7.00 17.74
C SER A 169 3.37 -6.95 18.97
N LEU A 170 3.08 -6.08 19.96
CA LEU A 170 3.94 -5.97 21.14
C LEU A 170 3.96 -7.24 21.99
N ARG A 171 2.85 -7.99 22.03
CA ARG A 171 2.79 -9.30 22.70
C ARG A 171 3.63 -10.32 21.93
N ASN A 172 3.54 -10.34 20.61
CA ASN A 172 4.33 -11.23 19.76
C ASN A 172 5.83 -10.94 19.87
N ILE A 173 6.22 -9.66 19.89
CA ILE A 173 7.61 -9.23 20.11
C ILE A 173 8.07 -9.67 21.50
N ALA A 174 7.28 -9.44 22.54
CA ALA A 174 7.63 -9.89 23.90
C ALA A 174 7.76 -11.42 24.01
N ALA A 175 6.93 -12.17 23.27
CA ALA A 175 6.98 -13.63 23.25
C ALA A 175 8.27 -14.20 22.61
N THR A 176 9.03 -13.40 21.86
CA THR A 176 10.36 -13.81 21.36
C THR A 176 11.40 -13.95 22.47
N GLY A 177 11.17 -13.33 23.64
CA GLY A 177 12.14 -13.29 24.73
C GLY A 177 13.39 -12.43 24.45
N ALA A 178 13.39 -11.65 23.36
CA ALA A 178 14.51 -10.81 22.95
C ALA A 178 14.82 -9.72 24.01
N GLY A 179 16.09 -9.65 24.42
CA GLY A 179 16.59 -8.60 25.29
C GLY A 179 16.75 -7.26 24.58
N ILE A 180 17.08 -6.21 25.34
CA ILE A 180 17.22 -4.84 24.81
C ILE A 180 18.33 -4.74 23.75
N GLU A 181 19.36 -5.56 23.87
CA GLU A 181 20.48 -5.66 22.93
C GLU A 181 20.04 -6.13 21.54
N VAL A 182 19.14 -7.12 21.47
CA VAL A 182 18.55 -7.60 20.21
C VAL A 182 17.60 -6.54 19.66
N LEU A 183 16.73 -5.99 20.50
CA LEU A 183 15.75 -4.98 20.09
C LEU A 183 16.41 -3.70 19.56
N ALA A 184 17.56 -3.31 20.10
CA ALA A 184 18.28 -2.09 19.71
C ALA A 184 18.71 -2.10 18.23
N TRP A 185 19.05 -3.27 17.68
CA TRP A 185 19.40 -3.40 16.25
C TRP A 185 18.23 -3.96 15.42
N ALA A 186 17.42 -4.86 15.97
CA ALA A 186 16.31 -5.48 15.25
C ALA A 186 15.25 -4.44 14.86
N ALA A 187 14.87 -3.52 15.76
CA ALA A 187 13.87 -2.50 15.44
C ALA A 187 14.26 -1.60 14.23
N PRO A 188 15.46 -0.98 14.18
CA PRO A 188 15.87 -0.23 13.00
C PRO A 188 16.09 -1.13 11.76
N ALA A 189 16.56 -2.36 11.92
CA ALA A 189 16.74 -3.30 10.81
C ALA A 189 15.39 -3.71 10.18
N THR A 190 14.38 -4.05 10.99
CA THR A 190 13.02 -4.34 10.53
C THR A 190 12.42 -3.12 9.84
N MET A 191 12.65 -1.90 10.36
CA MET A 191 12.17 -0.69 9.70
C MET A 191 12.77 -0.51 8.30
N ILE A 192 14.08 -0.74 8.14
CA ILE A 192 14.75 -0.70 6.84
C ILE A 192 14.20 -1.80 5.93
N TRP A 193 14.06 -3.01 6.46
CA TRP A 193 13.56 -4.16 5.71
C TRP A 193 12.13 -3.92 5.19
N MET A 194 11.20 -3.52 6.07
CA MET A 194 9.81 -3.19 5.70
C MET A 194 9.71 -1.98 4.77
N SER A 195 10.63 -1.01 4.87
CA SER A 195 10.73 0.10 3.90
C SER A 195 11.07 -0.38 2.50
N LEU A 196 11.83 -1.47 2.36
CA LEU A 196 12.15 -2.04 1.06
C LEU A 196 11.06 -3.02 0.61
N GLU A 197 10.63 -3.91 1.50
CA GLU A 197 9.80 -5.07 1.15
C GLU A 197 8.34 -4.73 0.88
N ALA A 198 7.74 -3.85 1.68
CA ALA A 198 6.35 -3.42 1.54
C ALA A 198 6.27 -1.95 1.08
N GLY A 199 7.00 -1.06 1.77
CA GLY A 199 6.98 0.36 1.48
C GLY A 199 7.37 0.70 0.05
N LEU A 200 8.61 0.42 -0.35
CA LEU A 200 9.14 0.82 -1.67
C LEU A 200 8.46 0.07 -2.80
N THR A 201 8.33 -1.24 -2.67
CA THR A 201 7.73 -2.12 -3.69
C THR A 201 6.30 -1.66 -3.98
N GLU A 202 5.42 -1.66 -2.98
CA GLU A 202 4.01 -1.38 -3.19
C GLU A 202 3.77 0.10 -3.51
N GLU A 203 4.39 1.03 -2.79
CA GLU A 203 4.10 2.45 -3.02
C GLU A 203 4.67 2.94 -4.36
N PHE A 204 5.77 2.36 -4.87
CA PHE A 204 6.23 2.66 -6.22
C PHE A 204 5.22 2.18 -7.26
N LEU A 205 4.77 0.92 -7.18
CA LEU A 205 3.81 0.36 -8.15
C LEU A 205 2.45 1.06 -8.07
N PHE A 206 1.87 1.20 -6.89
CA PHE A 206 0.52 1.72 -6.75
C PHE A 206 0.46 3.24 -6.80
N ARG A 207 1.38 3.97 -6.14
CA ARG A 207 1.33 5.45 -6.14
C ARG A 207 2.13 6.05 -7.27
N GLY A 208 3.39 5.65 -7.37
CA GLY A 208 4.31 6.15 -8.40
C GLY A 208 3.80 5.81 -9.80
N VAL A 209 3.47 4.54 -10.03
CA VAL A 209 3.10 4.02 -11.34
C VAL A 209 1.60 4.12 -11.60
N LEU A 210 0.76 3.36 -10.91
CA LEU A 210 -0.66 3.22 -11.24
C LEU A 210 -1.47 4.51 -11.04
N GLN A 211 -1.39 5.12 -9.85
CA GLN A 211 -2.19 6.28 -9.49
C GLN A 211 -1.92 7.51 -10.36
N THR A 212 -0.66 7.75 -10.75
CA THR A 212 -0.32 8.89 -11.62
C THR A 212 -0.94 8.73 -13.01
N ARG A 213 -0.92 7.52 -13.57
CA ARG A 213 -1.45 7.22 -14.91
C ARG A 213 -2.97 7.25 -14.91
N LEU A 214 -3.61 6.58 -13.96
CA LEU A 214 -5.07 6.62 -13.80
C LEU A 214 -5.56 8.05 -13.55
N GLY A 215 -4.85 8.82 -12.71
CA GLY A 215 -5.17 10.22 -12.48
C GLY A 215 -5.08 11.08 -13.74
N ALA A 216 -4.07 10.84 -14.59
CA ALA A 216 -3.93 11.53 -15.86
C ALA A 216 -5.02 11.10 -16.88
N PHE A 217 -5.32 9.80 -16.94
CA PHE A 217 -6.36 9.24 -17.83
C PHE A 217 -7.75 9.78 -17.48
N LEU A 218 -8.10 9.78 -16.19
CA LEU A 218 -9.37 10.31 -15.67
C LEU A 218 -9.39 11.85 -15.59
N ARG A 219 -8.28 12.51 -15.91
CA ARG A 219 -8.09 13.96 -15.75
C ARG A 219 -8.45 14.45 -14.35
N SER A 220 -8.16 13.64 -13.33
CA SER A 220 -8.47 13.87 -11.92
C SER A 220 -7.54 13.09 -11.00
N GLY A 221 -6.66 13.80 -10.30
CA GLY A 221 -5.79 13.20 -9.28
C GLY A 221 -6.58 12.54 -8.14
N VAL A 222 -7.72 13.13 -7.77
CA VAL A 222 -8.62 12.58 -6.74
C VAL A 222 -9.28 11.29 -7.22
N ALA A 223 -9.74 11.24 -8.48
CA ALA A 223 -10.27 10.00 -9.04
C ALA A 223 -9.18 8.91 -9.09
N GLY A 224 -7.95 9.30 -9.46
CA GLY A 224 -6.78 8.41 -9.41
C GLY A 224 -6.56 7.81 -8.02
N VAL A 225 -6.69 8.60 -6.94
CA VAL A 225 -6.61 8.10 -5.55
C VAL A 225 -7.66 7.04 -5.31
N PHE A 226 -8.95 7.35 -5.46
CA PHE A 226 -10.04 6.42 -5.17
C PHE A 226 -9.92 5.09 -5.94
N ILE A 227 -9.67 5.16 -7.26
CA ILE A 227 -9.58 3.96 -8.09
C ILE A 227 -8.34 3.13 -7.72
N THR A 228 -7.19 3.78 -7.48
CA THR A 228 -5.97 3.06 -7.07
C THR A 228 -6.15 2.42 -5.69
N SER A 229 -6.87 3.05 -4.76
CA SER A 229 -7.15 2.48 -3.45
C SER A 229 -7.97 1.18 -3.52
N ILE A 230 -8.98 1.14 -4.40
CA ILE A 230 -9.74 -0.11 -4.66
C ILE A 230 -8.82 -1.16 -5.26
N LEU A 231 -8.05 -0.80 -6.30
CA LEU A 231 -7.15 -1.73 -6.99
C LEU A 231 -6.05 -2.25 -6.04
N PHE A 232 -5.58 -1.42 -5.11
CA PHE A 232 -4.65 -1.81 -4.07
C PHE A 232 -5.26 -2.91 -3.18
N GLY A 233 -6.48 -2.71 -2.66
CA GLY A 233 -7.17 -3.76 -1.89
C GLY A 233 -7.35 -5.04 -2.71
N VAL A 234 -7.96 -4.96 -3.88
CA VAL A 234 -8.24 -6.13 -4.74
C VAL A 234 -6.97 -6.88 -5.14
N ALA A 235 -5.84 -6.18 -5.33
CA ALA A 235 -4.56 -6.80 -5.69
C ALA A 235 -4.01 -7.74 -4.60
N HIS A 236 -4.49 -7.64 -3.36
CA HIS A 236 -4.11 -8.53 -2.27
C HIS A 236 -4.97 -9.79 -2.20
N ALA A 237 -6.17 -9.78 -2.80
CA ALA A 237 -7.11 -10.89 -2.70
C ALA A 237 -6.55 -12.24 -3.21
N PRO A 238 -5.85 -12.33 -4.36
CA PRO A 238 -5.27 -13.60 -4.80
C PRO A 238 -4.24 -14.15 -3.81
N GLY A 239 -3.41 -13.27 -3.24
CA GLY A 239 -2.41 -13.67 -2.26
C GLY A 239 -3.04 -14.22 -0.98
N LEU A 240 -4.06 -13.54 -0.46
CA LEU A 240 -4.78 -13.95 0.73
C LEU A 240 -5.59 -15.22 0.52
N PHE A 241 -6.21 -15.39 -0.66
CA PHE A 241 -6.99 -16.58 -1.00
C PHE A 241 -6.12 -17.82 -1.22
N PHE A 242 -5.04 -17.72 -2.00
CA PHE A 242 -4.22 -18.89 -2.35
C PHE A 242 -3.17 -19.25 -1.29
N ARG A 243 -2.79 -18.32 -0.41
CA ARG A 243 -1.69 -18.52 0.55
C ARG A 243 -2.03 -18.15 1.99
N GLY A 244 -3.22 -17.61 2.26
CA GLY A 244 -3.67 -17.40 3.63
C GLY A 244 -4.03 -18.73 4.31
N GLY A 245 -4.17 -18.69 5.62
CA GLY A 245 -4.67 -19.78 6.45
C GLY A 245 -5.61 -19.27 7.54
N PRO A 246 -6.21 -20.15 8.35
CA PRO A 246 -7.16 -19.78 9.41
C PRO A 246 -6.63 -18.75 10.42
N GLU A 247 -5.31 -18.64 10.55
CA GLU A 247 -4.62 -17.70 11.43
C GLU A 247 -4.33 -16.32 10.79
N VAL A 248 -4.70 -16.13 9.52
CA VAL A 248 -4.51 -14.87 8.79
C VAL A 248 -5.85 -14.11 8.72
N ASP A 249 -5.86 -12.87 9.22
CA ASP A 249 -7.05 -12.03 9.16
C ASP A 249 -7.59 -11.90 7.73
N GLY A 250 -8.91 -12.05 7.59
CA GLY A 250 -9.59 -11.97 6.30
C GLY A 250 -9.45 -13.20 5.40
N TRP A 251 -8.83 -14.29 5.88
CA TRP A 251 -8.82 -15.56 5.18
C TRP A 251 -10.23 -16.16 5.10
N SER A 252 -10.56 -16.74 3.94
CA SER A 252 -11.78 -17.51 3.74
C SER A 252 -11.61 -18.47 2.56
N THR A 253 -12.36 -19.56 2.58
CA THR A 253 -12.52 -20.46 1.43
C THR A 253 -13.48 -19.90 0.37
N ASP A 254 -14.24 -18.86 0.69
CA ASP A 254 -15.05 -18.11 -0.26
C ASP A 254 -14.24 -16.95 -0.86
N PRO A 255 -13.92 -16.98 -2.16
CA PRO A 255 -13.16 -15.91 -2.80
C PRO A 255 -13.87 -14.54 -2.75
N LEU A 256 -15.21 -14.51 -2.71
CA LEU A 256 -15.95 -13.25 -2.59
C LEU A 256 -15.76 -12.61 -1.22
N GLN A 257 -15.67 -13.43 -0.17
CA GLN A 257 -15.39 -12.95 1.18
C GLN A 257 -13.98 -12.37 1.31
N VAL A 258 -12.98 -13.01 0.68
CA VAL A 258 -11.60 -12.48 0.64
C VAL A 258 -11.54 -11.15 -0.14
N ILE A 259 -12.22 -11.06 -1.28
CA ILE A 259 -12.29 -9.81 -2.06
C ILE A 259 -13.00 -8.72 -1.24
N ALA A 260 -14.11 -9.05 -0.59
CA ALA A 260 -14.84 -8.11 0.26
C ALA A 260 -13.96 -7.62 1.41
N TYR A 261 -13.28 -8.53 2.13
CA TYR A 261 -12.35 -8.17 3.19
C TYR A 261 -11.26 -7.22 2.70
N THR A 262 -10.59 -7.55 1.60
CA THR A 262 -9.48 -6.72 1.08
C THR A 262 -9.95 -5.34 0.60
N ILE A 263 -11.14 -5.23 0.00
CA ILE A 263 -11.72 -3.91 -0.30
C ILE A 263 -12.08 -3.17 0.99
N ALA A 264 -12.70 -3.84 1.95
CA ALA A 264 -13.25 -3.23 3.15
C ALA A 264 -12.16 -2.75 4.12
N VAL A 265 -11.05 -3.50 4.24
CA VAL A 265 -9.97 -3.28 5.21
C VAL A 265 -8.73 -2.64 4.57
N LEU A 266 -8.29 -3.07 3.38
CA LEU A 266 -7.03 -2.59 2.80
C LEU A 266 -7.20 -1.31 1.95
N ALA A 267 -8.33 -1.14 1.26
CA ALA A 267 -8.56 0.04 0.44
C ALA A 267 -8.54 1.38 1.23
N PRO A 268 -9.06 1.47 2.48
CA PRO A 268 -8.91 2.68 3.30
C PRO A 268 -7.47 3.09 3.59
N MET A 269 -6.55 2.14 3.78
CA MET A 269 -5.11 2.45 3.90
C MET A 269 -4.57 3.00 2.58
N GLY A 270 -5.00 2.41 1.46
CA GLY A 270 -4.73 2.94 0.12
C GLY A 270 -5.21 4.39 -0.07
N LEU A 271 -6.34 4.79 0.52
CA LEU A 271 -6.80 6.20 0.50
C LEU A 271 -5.82 7.13 1.22
N LEU A 272 -5.36 6.75 2.42
CA LEU A 272 -4.42 7.54 3.21
C LEU A 272 -3.13 7.79 2.42
N PHE A 273 -2.46 6.72 1.97
CA PHE A 273 -1.19 6.85 1.24
C PHE A 273 -1.40 7.48 -0.14
N GLY A 274 -2.49 7.14 -0.82
CA GLY A 274 -2.87 7.75 -2.08
C GLY A 274 -3.06 9.27 -1.98
N LEU A 275 -3.73 9.74 -0.92
CA LEU A 275 -3.91 11.15 -0.63
C LEU A 275 -2.57 11.84 -0.32
N ILE A 276 -1.77 11.27 0.58
CA ILE A 276 -0.44 11.80 0.93
C ILE A 276 0.41 11.94 -0.34
N TYR A 277 0.47 10.90 -1.18
CA TYR A 277 1.21 10.94 -2.43
C TYR A 277 0.63 11.94 -3.42
N ALA A 278 -0.69 12.03 -3.57
CA ALA A 278 -1.32 13.02 -4.46
C ALA A 278 -0.99 14.46 -4.05
N ARG A 279 -0.88 14.72 -2.74
CA ARG A 279 -0.61 16.03 -2.15
C ARG A 279 0.88 16.42 -2.17
N THR A 280 1.78 15.46 -2.15
CA THR A 280 3.21 15.69 -1.90
C THR A 280 4.12 15.22 -3.02
N LYS A 281 3.71 14.19 -3.77
CA LYS A 281 4.54 13.39 -4.68
C LYS A 281 5.85 12.94 -4.05
N SER A 282 5.85 12.76 -2.73
CA SER A 282 6.98 12.22 -1.98
C SER A 282 6.83 10.72 -1.90
N LEU A 283 7.56 9.98 -2.74
CA LEU A 283 7.59 8.53 -2.65
C LEU A 283 8.21 8.11 -1.32
N LEU A 284 9.33 8.71 -0.93
CA LEU A 284 10.01 8.41 0.33
C LEU A 284 9.08 8.56 1.56
N LEU A 285 8.25 9.60 1.61
CA LEU A 285 7.33 9.80 2.73
C LEU A 285 6.33 8.66 2.85
N VAL A 286 5.71 8.25 1.76
CA VAL A 286 4.73 7.14 1.79
C VAL A 286 5.41 5.80 2.03
N VAL A 287 6.62 5.58 1.50
CA VAL A 287 7.42 4.37 1.77
C VAL A 287 7.69 4.22 3.26
N LEU A 288 8.17 5.29 3.92
CA LEU A 288 8.46 5.24 5.36
C LEU A 288 7.19 5.13 6.20
N LEU A 289 6.11 5.83 5.83
CA LEU A 289 4.84 5.71 6.57
C LEU A 289 4.20 4.33 6.41
N HIS A 290 4.32 3.71 5.23
CA HIS A 290 3.89 2.33 4.99
C HIS A 290 4.73 1.38 5.84
N ALA A 291 6.05 1.50 5.81
CA ALA A 291 6.92 0.67 6.66
C ALA A 291 6.58 0.77 8.16
N LEU A 292 6.11 1.93 8.65
CA LEU A 292 5.66 2.08 10.03
C LEU A 292 4.34 1.34 10.33
N VAL A 293 3.51 1.08 9.32
CA VAL A 293 2.35 0.19 9.47
C VAL A 293 2.81 -1.26 9.67
N ASP A 294 3.89 -1.67 9.01
CA ASP A 294 4.33 -3.07 8.98
C ASP A 294 5.45 -3.41 9.98
N VAL A 295 6.17 -2.42 10.50
CA VAL A 295 7.35 -2.67 11.34
C VAL A 295 7.00 -3.43 12.61
N LEU A 296 5.93 -3.06 13.33
CA LEU A 296 5.55 -3.77 14.56
C LEU A 296 4.99 -5.17 14.27
N PRO A 297 4.04 -5.36 13.33
CA PRO A 297 3.52 -6.68 13.00
C PRO A 297 4.60 -7.69 12.58
N ASN A 298 5.63 -7.25 11.86
CA ASN A 298 6.65 -8.13 11.29
C ASN A 298 7.91 -8.27 12.16
N MET A 299 8.06 -7.50 13.24
CA MET A 299 9.30 -7.50 14.03
C MET A 299 9.54 -8.82 14.78
N SER A 300 8.50 -9.51 15.26
CA SER A 300 8.68 -10.80 15.93
C SER A 300 9.21 -11.87 14.98
N GLU A 301 8.67 -11.92 13.76
CA GLU A 301 9.15 -12.83 12.71
C GLU A 301 10.58 -12.47 12.30
N PHE A 302 10.87 -11.18 12.09
CA PHE A 302 12.21 -10.71 11.78
C PHE A 302 13.23 -11.14 12.84
N ILE A 303 12.92 -10.98 14.13
CA ILE A 303 13.78 -11.45 15.22
C ILE A 303 13.99 -12.97 15.13
N SER A 304 12.94 -13.75 14.92
CA SER A 304 13.05 -15.22 14.85
C SER A 304 13.91 -15.72 13.68
N ILE A 305 14.03 -14.94 12.60
CA ILE A 305 14.81 -15.28 11.41
C ILE A 305 16.26 -14.81 11.52
N TRP A 306 16.50 -13.64 12.12
CA TRP A 306 17.80 -12.94 12.02
C TRP A 306 18.59 -12.83 13.33
N ALA A 307 18.00 -13.16 14.48
CA ALA A 307 18.64 -13.07 15.82
C ALA A 307 18.80 -14.45 16.46
#